data_AF-A0A3M5G6A6-F1
#
_entry.id   AF-A0A3M5G6A6-F1
#
_cell.length_a   1.000
_cell.length_b   1.000
_cell.length_c   1.000
_cell.angle_alpha   90.00
_cell.angle_beta   90.00
_cell.angle_gamma   90.00
#
_symmetry.space_group_name_H-M   'P 1'
#
loop_
_entity.id
_entity.type
_entity.pdbx_description
1 polymer ?
#
loop_
_entity_poly.entity_id
_entity_poly.type
_entity_poly.pdbx_seq_one_letter_code
_entity_poly.pdbx_strand_id
1 'polypeptide(L)'
;MGIAEFFKNTLSAAPFAKKNHVDIYETPFDNLHVVTATAELADLQPKLEAKHKINKLRKLLDELSEDYERIYLDTPPALNFYAVSALIASDRVLIPFDCDSFSRQALYGLMREIEELKEDHNEDLQVEGIIVNQFQPRASLPLIHLDPRHKLTQQFVDLHHLLETNSHP
;
A
#
# COMPACT_ATOMS: atom_id res chain seq x y z
N MET A 1 22.33 1.26 -0.17
CA MET A 1 21.69 0.74 1.05
C MET A 1 20.37 1.50 1.20
N GLY A 2 19.29 0.85 1.66
CA GLY A 2 17.95 1.45 1.62
C GLY A 2 17.11 0.92 2.77
N ILE A 3 15.80 0.75 2.57
CA ILE A 3 14.87 0.33 3.64
C ILE A 3 15.23 -1.02 4.28
N ALA A 4 15.91 -1.91 3.56
CA ALA A 4 16.36 -3.21 4.09
C ALA A 4 17.33 -3.06 5.28
N GLU A 5 18.25 -2.09 5.23
CA GLU A 5 19.21 -1.88 6.32
C GLU A 5 18.51 -1.32 7.56
N PHE A 6 17.53 -0.43 7.38
CA PHE A 6 16.66 0.01 8.47
C PHE A 6 16.00 -1.18 9.17
N PHE A 7 15.32 -2.05 8.43
CA PHE A 7 14.64 -3.21 9.02
C PHE A 7 15.61 -4.17 9.72
N LYS A 8 16.78 -4.43 9.13
CA LYS A 8 17.83 -5.23 9.73
C LYS A 8 18.32 -4.64 11.05
N ASN A 9 18.49 -3.32 11.13
CA ASN A 9 18.85 -2.64 12.37
C ASN A 9 17.77 -2.80 13.45
N THR A 10 16.49 -2.80 13.08
CA THR A 10 15.39 -3.03 14.03
C THR A 10 15.36 -4.44 14.64
N LEU A 11 16.04 -5.41 14.00
CA LEU A 11 16.19 -6.77 14.51
C LEU A 11 17.34 -6.91 15.52
N SER A 12 18.29 -5.98 15.52
CA SER A 12 19.44 -5.97 16.42
C SER A 12 19.04 -5.44 17.80
N ALA A 13 19.54 -6.08 18.87
CA ALA A 13 19.21 -5.74 20.27
C ALA A 13 20.19 -4.73 20.89
N ALA A 14 20.90 -3.95 20.06
CA ALA A 14 21.97 -3.09 20.55
C ALA A 14 21.41 -1.93 21.39
N PRO A 15 21.87 -1.72 22.64
CA PRO A 15 21.41 -0.64 23.54
C PRO A 15 21.68 0.79 23.02
N PHE A 16 22.53 0.91 21.99
CA PHE A 16 22.88 2.14 21.30
C PHE A 16 22.55 2.06 19.81
N ALA A 17 21.44 1.40 19.45
CA ALA A 17 20.94 1.42 18.08
C ALA A 17 20.96 2.88 17.61
N LYS A 18 21.80 3.16 16.60
CA LYS A 18 21.85 4.47 15.94
C LYS A 18 20.41 4.87 15.63
N LYS A 19 20.09 6.18 15.71
CA LYS A 19 18.81 6.75 15.24
C LYS A 19 18.33 5.97 14.02
N ASN A 20 17.03 5.68 13.95
CA ASN A 20 16.36 4.93 12.89
C ASN A 20 16.58 5.61 11.52
N HIS A 21 17.79 5.54 11.00
CA HIS A 21 18.18 6.23 9.80
C HIS A 21 17.99 5.29 8.63
N VAL A 22 17.30 5.79 7.62
CA VAL A 22 17.23 5.18 6.31
C VAL A 22 17.98 6.09 5.35
N ASP A 23 18.75 5.50 4.45
CA ASP A 23 19.40 6.27 3.40
C ASP A 23 18.33 6.75 2.41
N ILE A 24 18.28 8.06 2.20
CA ILE A 24 17.38 8.72 1.26
C ILE A 24 18.23 9.30 0.12
N TYR A 25 17.80 9.06 -1.11
CA TYR A 25 18.54 9.46 -2.32
C TYR A 25 17.78 10.54 -3.07
N GLU A 26 18.49 11.57 -3.50
CA GLU A 26 17.97 12.57 -4.44
C GLU A 26 17.68 11.93 -5.80
N THR A 27 16.59 12.35 -6.43
CA THR A 27 16.29 12.01 -7.82
C THR A 27 16.62 13.21 -8.74
N PRO A 28 16.63 13.03 -10.07
CA PRO A 28 16.78 14.15 -11.00
C PRO A 28 15.63 15.17 -10.98
N PHE A 29 14.55 14.89 -10.24
CA PHE A 29 13.37 15.76 -10.13
C PHE A 29 13.39 16.50 -8.81
N ASP A 30 13.14 17.80 -8.85
CA ASP A 30 13.07 18.64 -7.66
C ASP A 30 11.98 18.14 -6.70
N ASN A 31 12.29 18.16 -5.40
CA ASN A 31 11.41 17.73 -4.31
C ASN A 31 10.98 16.25 -4.37
N LEU A 32 11.63 15.43 -5.20
CA LEU A 32 11.40 14.00 -5.24
C LEU A 32 12.66 13.26 -4.77
N HIS A 33 12.48 12.52 -3.69
CA HIS A 33 13.51 11.67 -3.09
C HIS A 33 13.03 10.22 -3.08
N VAL A 34 13.96 9.28 -2.98
CA VAL A 34 13.65 7.85 -2.99
C VAL A 34 14.38 7.12 -1.88
N VAL A 35 13.63 6.28 -1.17
CA VAL A 35 14.18 5.20 -0.34
C VAL A 35 14.16 3.93 -1.18
N THR A 36 15.32 3.29 -1.33
CA THR A 36 15.43 2.10 -2.20
C THR A 36 15.05 0.82 -1.46
N ALA A 37 14.41 -0.10 -2.17
CA ALA A 37 14.20 -1.48 -1.74
C ALA A 37 15.23 -2.41 -2.40
N THR A 38 15.55 -3.52 -1.74
CA THR A 38 16.44 -4.57 -2.28
C THR A 38 15.83 -5.94 -2.02
N ALA A 39 16.29 -6.95 -2.77
CA ALA A 39 15.82 -8.34 -2.62
C ALA A 39 16.04 -8.91 -1.20
N GLU A 40 16.93 -8.32 -0.40
CA GLU A 40 17.20 -8.71 0.99
C GLU A 40 15.97 -8.62 1.90
N LEU A 41 14.95 -7.81 1.52
CA LEU A 41 13.69 -7.75 2.25
C LEU A 41 13.01 -9.12 2.35
N ALA A 42 13.14 -9.99 1.33
CA ALA A 42 12.59 -11.34 1.39
C ALA A 42 13.20 -12.16 2.55
N ASP A 43 14.52 -12.03 2.78
CA ASP A 43 15.24 -12.75 3.84
C ASP A 43 15.03 -12.18 5.25
N LEU A 44 14.54 -10.94 5.32
CA LEU A 44 14.24 -10.24 6.58
C LEU A 44 12.82 -10.49 7.05
N GLN A 45 11.87 -10.68 6.13
CA GLN A 45 10.45 -10.85 6.44
C GLN A 45 10.17 -11.85 7.58
N PRO A 46 10.61 -13.13 7.52
CA PRO A 46 10.29 -14.09 8.58
C PRO A 46 10.89 -13.71 9.94
N LYS A 47 12.03 -13.00 9.95
CA LYS A 47 12.68 -12.55 11.19
C LYS A 47 11.92 -11.37 11.81
N LEU A 48 11.39 -10.48 10.99
CA LEU A 48 10.58 -9.34 11.42
C LEU A 48 9.24 -9.78 11.99
N GLU A 49 8.59 -10.73 11.31
CA GLU A 49 7.35 -11.39 11.77
C GLU A 49 7.57 -12.07 13.13
N ALA A 50 8.60 -12.91 13.26
CA ALA A 50 8.91 -13.64 14.49
C ALA A 50 9.23 -12.73 15.70
N LYS A 51 9.67 -11.48 15.44
CA LYS A 51 9.95 -10.48 16.48
C LYS A 51 8.88 -9.39 16.59
N HIS A 52 7.71 -9.58 15.97
CA HIS A 52 6.56 -8.66 16.01
C HIS A 52 6.94 -7.21 15.64
N LYS A 53 7.68 -7.03 14.54
CA LYS A 53 8.20 -5.71 14.10
C LYS A 53 7.28 -4.95 13.14
N ILE A 54 5.99 -5.29 13.07
CA ILE A 54 5.05 -4.74 12.09
C ILE A 54 4.93 -3.21 12.16
N ASN A 55 5.01 -2.62 13.36
CA ASN A 55 4.88 -1.18 13.58
C ASN A 55 6.18 -0.37 13.34
N LYS A 56 7.26 -1.01 12.86
CA LYS A 56 8.55 -0.32 12.70
C LYS A 56 8.53 0.69 11.55
N LEU A 57 7.84 0.39 10.46
CA LEU A 57 7.73 1.32 9.34
C LEU A 57 7.03 2.62 9.77
N ARG A 58 5.89 2.53 10.46
CA ARG A 58 5.18 3.71 10.99
C ARG A 58 6.08 4.67 11.74
N LYS A 59 6.87 4.15 12.70
CA LYS A 59 7.80 4.98 13.48
C LYS A 59 8.85 5.69 12.63
N LEU A 60 9.35 5.03 11.57
CA LEU A 60 10.27 5.65 10.63
C LEU A 60 9.57 6.78 9.86
N LEU A 61 8.36 6.54 9.37
CA LEU A 61 7.61 7.53 8.59
C LEU A 61 7.17 8.73 9.45
N ASP A 62 6.81 8.51 10.71
CA ASP A 62 6.52 9.57 11.67
C ASP A 62 7.73 10.51 11.83
N GLU A 63 8.95 9.96 11.96
CA GLU A 63 10.19 10.75 12.02
C GLU A 63 10.43 11.52 10.71
N LEU A 64 10.16 10.91 9.55
CA LEU A 64 10.34 11.55 8.24
C LEU A 64 9.27 12.61 7.93
N SER A 65 8.11 12.56 8.59
CA SER A 65 7.03 13.53 8.38
C SER A 65 7.42 14.96 8.79
N GLU A 66 8.47 15.13 9.61
CA GLU A 66 9.03 16.44 9.94
C GLU A 66 9.69 17.12 8.71
N ASP A 67 10.20 16.33 7.77
CA ASP A 67 10.96 16.80 6.61
C ASP A 67 10.17 16.71 5.28
N TYR A 68 9.14 15.86 5.21
CA TYR A 68 8.40 15.56 3.99
C TYR A 68 6.89 15.79 4.16
N GLU A 69 6.31 16.64 3.31
CA GLU A 69 4.86 16.87 3.28
C GLU A 69 4.07 15.63 2.84
N ARG A 70 4.66 14.82 1.94
CA ARG A 70 4.01 13.64 1.38
C ARG A 70 5.00 12.49 1.22
N ILE A 71 4.58 11.31 1.65
CA ILE A 71 5.34 10.07 1.53
C ILE A 71 4.47 9.07 0.78
N TYR A 72 5.00 8.52 -0.32
CA TYR A 72 4.32 7.50 -1.12
C TYR A 72 4.98 6.14 -0.89
N LEU A 73 4.17 5.11 -0.66
CA LEU A 73 4.62 3.74 -0.46
C LEU A 73 4.16 2.88 -1.63
N ASP A 74 5.11 2.28 -2.34
CA ASP A 74 4.86 1.25 -3.35
C ASP A 74 5.01 -0.13 -2.70
N THR A 75 3.92 -0.88 -2.62
CA THR A 75 3.87 -2.13 -1.87
C THR A 75 4.03 -3.34 -2.78
N PRO A 76 4.51 -4.49 -2.26
CA PRO A 76 4.48 -5.73 -3.02
C PRO A 76 3.03 -6.13 -3.35
N PRO A 77 2.79 -6.88 -4.44
CA PRO A 77 1.45 -7.21 -4.92
C PRO A 77 0.64 -8.14 -3.99
N ALA A 78 1.30 -8.81 -3.06
CA ALA A 78 0.65 -9.66 -2.06
C ALA A 78 0.51 -8.90 -0.74
N LEU A 79 -0.60 -9.11 -0.03
CA LEU A 79 -0.83 -8.56 1.31
C LEU A 79 0.01 -9.29 2.38
N ASN A 80 1.33 -9.18 2.25
CA ASN A 80 2.33 -9.77 3.15
C ASN A 80 2.71 -8.78 4.26
N PHE A 81 3.70 -9.15 5.09
CA PHE A 81 4.23 -8.30 6.16
C PHE A 81 4.50 -6.86 5.73
N TYR A 82 5.10 -6.63 4.56
CA TYR A 82 5.48 -5.28 4.12
C TYR A 82 4.27 -4.47 3.67
N ALA A 83 3.33 -5.08 2.95
CA ALA A 83 2.08 -4.42 2.56
C ALA A 83 1.23 -4.08 3.80
N VAL A 84 1.11 -5.01 4.75
CA VAL A 84 0.44 -4.77 6.04
C VAL A 84 1.14 -3.67 6.84
N SER A 85 2.46 -3.71 6.95
CA SER A 85 3.24 -2.67 7.65
C SER A 85 3.07 -1.29 7.00
N ALA A 86 2.96 -1.22 5.68
CA ALA A 86 2.67 0.00 4.94
C ALA A 86 1.25 0.52 5.25
N LEU A 87 0.22 -0.32 5.20
CA LEU A 87 -1.16 0.08 5.53
C LEU A 87 -1.29 0.60 6.98
N ILE A 88 -0.57 -0.02 7.92
CA ILE A 88 -0.53 0.43 9.32
C ILE A 88 0.14 1.80 9.46
N ALA A 89 1.07 2.12 8.56
CA ALA A 89 1.84 3.36 8.59
C ALA A 89 1.22 4.50 7.75
N SER A 90 0.28 4.18 6.86
CA SER A 90 -0.31 5.13 5.93
C SER A 90 -1.53 5.84 6.51
N ASP A 91 -1.73 7.10 6.11
CA ASP A 91 -3.00 7.81 6.33
C ASP A 91 -4.07 7.37 5.33
N ARG A 92 -3.65 7.10 4.09
CA ARG A 92 -4.53 6.79 2.97
C ARG A 92 -3.99 5.66 2.10
N VAL A 93 -4.90 4.91 1.47
CA VAL A 93 -4.57 3.88 0.49
C VAL A 93 -5.35 4.07 -0.81
N LEU A 94 -4.62 3.98 -1.93
CA LEU A 94 -5.18 3.86 -3.28
C LEU A 94 -5.03 2.41 -3.75
N ILE A 95 -6.12 1.81 -4.22
CA ILE A 95 -6.15 0.39 -4.60
C ILE A 95 -6.21 0.28 -6.13
N PRO A 96 -5.10 -0.07 -6.80
CA PRO A 96 -5.14 -0.41 -8.22
C PRO A 96 -5.87 -1.75 -8.40
N PHE A 97 -6.77 -1.83 -9.37
CA PHE A 97 -7.63 -2.98 -9.58
C PHE A 97 -7.87 -3.31 -11.06
N ASP A 98 -7.74 -4.58 -11.43
CA ASP A 98 -7.99 -5.08 -12.79
C ASP A 98 -9.37 -5.75 -12.89
N CYS A 99 -10.16 -5.36 -13.90
CA CYS A 99 -11.54 -5.83 -14.06
C CYS A 99 -11.65 -7.15 -14.87
N ASP A 100 -11.45 -8.30 -14.22
CA ASP A 100 -11.38 -9.62 -14.90
C ASP A 100 -12.34 -10.75 -14.43
N SER A 101 -13.59 -10.55 -14.06
CA SER A 101 -14.54 -11.65 -13.67
C SER A 101 -14.20 -12.47 -12.40
N PHE A 102 -12.92 -12.70 -12.05
CA PHE A 102 -12.45 -13.14 -10.72
C PHE A 102 -12.22 -11.95 -9.78
N SER A 103 -12.02 -10.77 -10.38
CA SER A 103 -11.78 -9.47 -9.79
C SER A 103 -12.68 -9.06 -8.62
N ARG A 104 -14.02 -9.05 -8.75
CA ARG A 104 -14.91 -8.50 -7.71
C ARG A 104 -14.76 -9.18 -6.34
N GLN A 105 -14.71 -10.51 -6.35
CA GLN A 105 -14.64 -11.25 -5.09
C GLN A 105 -13.29 -11.01 -4.40
N ALA A 106 -12.22 -10.88 -5.18
CA ALA A 106 -10.89 -10.50 -4.67
C ALA A 106 -10.90 -9.08 -4.08
N LEU A 107 -11.58 -8.12 -4.74
CA LEU A 107 -11.74 -6.76 -4.21
C LEU A 107 -12.51 -6.76 -2.89
N TYR A 108 -13.62 -7.48 -2.80
CA TYR A 108 -14.37 -7.58 -1.54
C TYR A 108 -13.56 -8.26 -0.43
N GLY A 109 -12.74 -9.25 -0.77
CA GLY A 109 -11.80 -9.86 0.16
C GLY A 109 -10.79 -8.84 0.68
N LEU A 110 -10.12 -8.12 -0.23
CA LEU A 110 -9.15 -7.09 0.12
C LEU A 110 -9.76 -5.97 0.97
N MET A 111 -10.95 -5.48 0.60
CA MET A 111 -11.64 -4.44 1.38
C MET A 111 -11.94 -4.91 2.81
N ARG A 112 -12.29 -6.18 3.00
CA ARG A 112 -12.50 -6.75 4.34
C ARG A 112 -11.20 -6.85 5.12
N GLU A 113 -10.13 -7.33 4.49
CA GLU A 113 -8.81 -7.42 5.11
C GLU A 113 -8.29 -6.03 5.54
N ILE A 114 -8.55 -5.00 4.74
CA ILE A 114 -8.22 -3.61 5.08
C ILE A 114 -9.05 -3.11 6.26
N GLU A 115 -10.36 -3.42 6.30
CA GLU A 115 -11.22 -3.02 7.42
C GLU A 115 -10.79 -3.69 8.73
N GLU A 116 -10.51 -5.00 8.70
CA GLU A 116 -9.98 -5.73 9.86
C GLU A 116 -8.64 -5.13 10.34
N LEU A 117 -7.73 -4.82 9.42
CA LEU A 117 -6.46 -4.17 9.74
C LEU A 117 -6.65 -2.77 10.35
N LYS A 118 -7.61 -2.00 9.82
CA LYS A 118 -7.96 -0.67 10.31
C LYS A 118 -8.43 -0.75 11.76
N GLU A 119 -9.36 -1.64 12.07
CA GLU A 119 -9.87 -1.87 13.43
C GLU A 119 -8.75 -2.31 14.40
N ASP A 120 -7.85 -3.19 13.97
CA ASP A 120 -6.83 -3.77 14.86
C ASP A 120 -5.59 -2.88 15.05
N HIS A 121 -5.24 -2.05 14.06
CA HIS A 121 -3.91 -1.44 13.98
C HIS A 121 -3.87 0.02 13.53
N ASN A 122 -4.86 0.52 12.79
CA ASN A 122 -4.81 1.87 12.24
C ASN A 122 -6.21 2.45 11.98
N GLU A 123 -6.93 2.84 13.04
CA GLU A 123 -8.31 3.33 12.96
C GLU A 123 -8.49 4.54 12.03
N ASP A 124 -7.42 5.32 11.82
CA ASP A 124 -7.42 6.53 10.97
C ASP A 124 -7.21 6.22 9.47
N LEU A 125 -6.87 4.99 9.08
CA LEU A 125 -6.63 4.63 7.69
C LEU A 125 -7.88 4.86 6.83
N GLN A 126 -7.71 5.58 5.72
CA GLN A 126 -8.78 5.84 4.76
C GLN A 126 -8.50 5.19 3.40
N VAL A 127 -9.49 4.51 2.84
CA VAL A 127 -9.46 4.13 1.43
C VAL A 127 -9.78 5.37 0.61
N GLU A 128 -8.75 5.95 -0.01
CA GLU A 128 -8.88 7.18 -0.81
C GLU A 128 -9.57 6.93 -2.14
N GLY A 129 -9.39 5.74 -2.71
CA GLY A 129 -10.06 5.36 -3.94
C GLY A 129 -9.56 4.07 -4.55
N ILE A 130 -10.30 3.60 -5.55
CA ILE A 130 -9.96 2.43 -6.35
C ILE A 130 -9.66 2.90 -7.77
N ILE A 131 -8.45 2.59 -8.24
CA ILE A 131 -7.99 2.95 -9.57
C ILE A 131 -8.16 1.73 -10.46
N VAL A 132 -9.14 1.77 -11.35
CA VAL A 132 -9.32 0.64 -12.28
C VAL A 132 -8.36 0.77 -13.46
N ASN A 133 -7.48 -0.21 -13.57
CA ASN A 133 -6.59 -0.34 -14.70
C ASN A 133 -7.28 -1.18 -15.78
N GLN A 134 -7.46 -0.59 -16.97
CA GLN A 134 -7.97 -1.29 -18.16
C GLN A 134 -6.88 -1.47 -19.22
N PHE A 135 -5.63 -1.69 -18.82
CA PHE A 135 -4.57 -1.92 -19.79
C PHE A 135 -4.73 -3.28 -20.48
N GLN A 136 -5.43 -3.29 -21.63
CA GLN A 136 -5.47 -4.41 -22.55
C GLN A 136 -4.45 -4.19 -23.69
N PRO A 137 -3.24 -4.77 -23.62
CA PRO A 137 -2.22 -4.61 -24.67
C PRO A 137 -2.62 -5.20 -26.04
N ARG A 138 -3.73 -5.95 -26.11
CA ARG A 138 -4.28 -6.55 -27.34
C ARG A 138 -5.63 -5.98 -27.78
N ALA A 139 -6.16 -4.95 -27.12
CA ALA A 139 -7.39 -4.31 -27.57
C ALA A 139 -7.07 -3.35 -28.72
N SER A 140 -7.30 -3.78 -29.96
CA SER A 140 -7.23 -2.91 -31.15
C SER A 140 -8.40 -1.94 -31.27
N LEU A 141 -9.29 -1.90 -30.27
CA LEU A 141 -10.44 -1.03 -30.21
C LEU A 141 -10.58 -0.50 -28.77
N PRO A 142 -10.67 0.82 -28.55
CA PRO A 142 -11.04 1.34 -27.25
C PRO A 142 -12.43 0.78 -26.90
N LEU A 143 -12.57 0.26 -25.67
CA LEU A 143 -13.83 -0.19 -25.08
C LEU A 143 -14.79 1.02 -24.92
N ILE A 144 -15.31 1.52 -26.05
CA ILE A 144 -16.26 2.64 -26.13
C ILE A 144 -17.71 2.14 -25.97
N HIS A 145 -17.95 0.91 -25.55
CA HIS A 145 -19.31 0.46 -25.26
C HIS A 145 -19.49 0.30 -23.75
N LEU A 146 -19.65 1.45 -23.09
CA LEU A 146 -20.37 1.57 -21.82
C LEU A 146 -21.86 1.25 -22.06
N ASP A 147 -22.16 0.03 -22.49
CA ASP A 147 -23.54 -0.47 -22.45
C ASP A 147 -23.91 -0.61 -20.96
N PRO A 148 -25.01 0.02 -20.48
CA PRO A 148 -25.48 -0.13 -19.10
C PRO A 148 -25.80 -1.58 -18.71
N ARG A 149 -25.99 -2.46 -19.69
CA ARG A 149 -26.18 -3.90 -19.50
C ARG A 149 -24.87 -4.68 -19.48
N HIS A 150 -23.75 -4.03 -19.82
CA HIS A 150 -22.44 -4.67 -19.79
C HIS A 150 -22.03 -4.96 -18.35
N LYS A 151 -21.59 -6.20 -18.12
CA LYS A 151 -21.25 -6.70 -16.79
C LYS A 151 -20.20 -5.84 -16.09
N LEU A 152 -19.21 -5.31 -16.82
CA LEU A 152 -18.21 -4.41 -16.24
C LEU A 152 -18.81 -3.04 -15.86
N THR A 153 -19.68 -2.47 -16.69
CA THR A 153 -20.33 -1.18 -16.38
C THR A 153 -21.18 -1.29 -15.11
N GLN A 154 -21.92 -2.40 -14.96
CA GLN A 154 -22.67 -2.66 -13.72
C GLN A 154 -21.75 -2.83 -12.51
N GLN A 155 -20.62 -3.53 -12.68
CA GLN A 155 -19.61 -3.67 -11.61
C GLN A 155 -19.07 -2.33 -11.13
N PHE A 156 -18.81 -1.41 -12.06
CA PHE A 156 -18.35 -0.07 -11.74
C PHE A 156 -19.40 0.77 -11.03
N VAL A 157 -20.66 0.71 -11.48
CA VAL A 157 -21.78 1.41 -10.84
C VAL A 157 -22.01 0.87 -9.42
N ASP A 158 -22.00 -0.45 -9.24
CA ASP A 158 -22.14 -1.09 -7.92
C ASP A 158 -20.99 -0.70 -6.98
N LEU A 159 -19.75 -0.67 -7.50
CA LEU A 159 -18.59 -0.26 -6.72
C LEU A 159 -18.65 1.22 -6.32
N HIS A 160 -19.05 2.09 -7.24
CA HIS A 160 -19.25 3.52 -6.95
C HIS A 160 -20.30 3.73 -5.86
N HIS A 161 -21.45 3.06 -5.96
CA HIS A 161 -22.48 3.12 -4.93
C HIS A 161 -21.96 2.63 -3.57
N LEU A 162 -21.21 1.53 -3.53
CA LEU A 162 -20.61 1.04 -2.28
C LEU A 162 -19.68 2.06 -1.63
N LEU A 163 -18.80 2.67 -2.43
CA LEU A 163 -17.88 3.68 -1.95
C LEU A 163 -18.63 4.92 -1.43
N GLU A 164 -19.64 5.42 -2.14
CA GLU A 164 -20.44 6.56 -1.66
C GLU A 164 -21.23 6.24 -0.39
N THR A 165 -21.75 5.02 -0.26
CA THR A 165 -22.52 4.61 0.93
C THR A 165 -21.64 4.51 2.18
N ASN A 166 -20.37 4.15 2.02
CA ASN A 166 -19.39 4.09 3.10
C ASN A 166 -18.65 5.42 3.35
N SER A 167 -18.92 6.46 2.53
CA SER A 167 -18.27 7.78 2.61
C SER A 167 -19.09 8.82 3.38
N HIS A 168 -20.18 8.42 4.05
CA HIS A 168 -20.96 9.31 4.92
C HIS A 168 -20.88 8.83 6.37
N PRO A 169 -20.57 9.74 7.33
CA PRO A 169 -20.45 9.40 8.76
C PRO A 169 -21.78 8.97 9.38
#